data_AF-A0A1V1P4U5-F1
#
_entry.id   AF-A0A1V1P4U5-F1
#
_cell.length_a   1.000
_cell.length_b   1.000
_cell.length_c   1.000
_cell.angle_alpha   90.00
_cell.angle_beta   90.00
_cell.angle_gamma   90.00
#
_symmetry.space_group_name_H-M   'P 1'
#
loop_
_entity.id
_entity.type
_entity.pdbx_description
1 polymer ?
#
loop_
_entity_poly.entity_id
_entity_poly.type
_entity_poly.pdbx_seq_one_letter_code
_entity_poly.pdbx_strand_id
1 'polypeptide(L)'
;MIDMKITPKQLQARQAMPLNLKIKYSEARIREWYRAFDGNVYVSFSGGKDSTVLLHLVRSLFSNVEAVFVDTGLEFPEIRDFVKTIENVTWLKPKMPFTEVIKKYGYPVISKDVAHSIHEARHTNSEYLRKKDYTALL
;
A
#
# COMPACT_ATOMS: atom_id res chain seq x y z
N MET A 1 -17.57 8.99 12.07
CA MET A 1 -16.95 8.11 11.05
C MET A 1 -18.00 7.09 10.63
N ILE A 2 -18.37 7.05 9.36
CA ILE A 2 -19.38 6.09 8.86
C ILE A 2 -18.76 4.70 8.92
N ASP A 3 -19.40 3.76 9.62
CA ASP A 3 -19.02 2.35 9.58
C ASP A 3 -19.19 1.84 8.14
N MET A 4 -18.06 1.54 7.50
CA MET A 4 -17.95 1.20 6.08
C MET A 4 -17.91 -0.31 5.83
N LYS A 5 -18.21 -1.16 6.83
CA LYS A 5 -18.17 -2.61 6.64
C LYS A 5 -19.12 -3.05 5.53
N ILE A 6 -18.54 -3.41 4.39
CA ILE A 6 -19.24 -3.98 3.24
C ILE A 6 -19.55 -5.43 3.56
N THR A 7 -20.82 -5.82 3.49
CA THR A 7 -21.20 -7.22 3.65
C THR A 7 -20.79 -8.04 2.42
N PRO A 8 -20.55 -9.36 2.53
CA PRO A 8 -20.21 -10.20 1.38
C PRO A 8 -21.21 -10.09 0.21
N LYS A 9 -22.51 -9.99 0.54
CA LYS A 9 -23.58 -9.80 -0.46
C LYS A 9 -23.46 -8.46 -1.19
N GLN A 10 -23.15 -7.38 -0.47
CA GLN A 10 -22.92 -6.06 -1.08
C GLN A 10 -21.67 -6.05 -1.95
N LEU A 11 -20.61 -6.75 -1.54
CA LEU A 11 -19.39 -6.89 -2.33
C LEU A 11 -19.68 -7.61 -3.66
N GLN A 12 -20.36 -8.75 -3.60
CA GLN A 12 -20.74 -9.51 -4.79
C GLN A 12 -21.59 -8.67 -5.75
N ALA A 13 -22.57 -7.93 -5.22
CA ALA A 13 -23.38 -7.02 -6.02
C ALA A 13 -22.53 -5.92 -6.70
N ARG A 14 -21.57 -5.32 -5.99
CA ARG A 14 -20.65 -4.30 -6.54
C ARG A 14 -19.71 -4.89 -7.60
N GLN A 15 -19.22 -6.10 -7.41
CA GLN A 15 -18.38 -6.79 -8.38
C GLN A 15 -19.13 -7.10 -9.68
N ALA A 16 -20.43 -7.41 -9.60
CA ALA A 16 -21.29 -7.65 -10.75
C ALA A 16 -21.69 -6.37 -11.53
N MET A 17 -21.43 -5.18 -10.98
CA MET A 17 -21.81 -3.93 -11.66
C MET A 17 -21.04 -3.72 -12.98
N PRO A 18 -21.68 -3.13 -14.00
CA PRO A 18 -20.98 -2.67 -15.20
C PRO A 18 -19.95 -1.58 -14.86
N LEU A 19 -18.92 -1.47 -15.69
CA LEU A 19 -17.74 -0.65 -15.44
C LEU A 19 -18.07 0.83 -15.21
N ASN A 20 -18.99 1.39 -16.01
CA ASN A 20 -19.44 2.78 -15.89
C ASN A 20 -19.99 3.10 -14.49
N LEU A 21 -20.73 2.17 -13.88
CA LEU A 21 -21.24 2.35 -12.53
C LEU A 21 -20.12 2.24 -11.50
N LYS A 22 -19.18 1.31 -11.67
CA LYS A 22 -18.00 1.19 -10.79
C LYS A 22 -17.18 2.48 -10.78
N ILE A 23 -16.96 3.11 -11.94
CA ILE A 23 -16.27 4.40 -12.04
C ILE A 23 -17.02 5.47 -11.24
N LYS A 24 -18.34 5.64 -11.47
CA LYS A 24 -19.16 6.62 -10.73
C LYS A 24 -19.12 6.39 -9.21
N TYR A 25 -19.17 5.14 -8.76
CA TYR A 25 -19.05 4.80 -7.34
C TYR A 25 -17.68 5.19 -6.77
N SER A 26 -16.60 4.88 -7.48
CA SER A 26 -15.24 5.27 -7.09
C SER A 26 -15.09 6.79 -7.02
N GLU A 27 -15.57 7.52 -8.02
CA GLU A 27 -15.53 8.99 -8.02
C GLU A 27 -16.30 9.59 -6.84
N ALA A 28 -17.48 9.06 -6.51
CA ALA A 28 -18.25 9.51 -5.35
C ALA A 28 -17.44 9.33 -4.06
N ARG A 29 -16.80 8.16 -3.89
CA ARG A 29 -15.93 7.87 -2.75
C ARG A 29 -14.72 8.81 -2.68
N ILE A 30 -14.11 9.13 -3.82
CA ILE A 30 -12.98 10.06 -3.89
C ILE A 30 -13.43 11.47 -3.46
N ARG A 31 -14.60 11.95 -3.94
CA ARG A 31 -15.14 13.26 -3.53
C ARG A 31 -15.45 13.31 -2.03
N GLU A 32 -16.03 12.25 -1.47
CA GLU A 32 -16.27 12.13 -0.02
C GLU A 32 -14.96 12.24 0.77
N TRP A 33 -13.93 11.50 0.36
CA TRP A 33 -12.62 11.53 1.00
C TRP A 33 -11.97 12.90 0.88
N TYR A 34 -11.91 13.48 -0.32
CA TYR A 34 -11.34 14.80 -0.54
C TYR A 34 -11.99 15.87 0.35
N ARG A 35 -13.32 15.87 0.46
CA ARG A 35 -14.06 16.79 1.33
C ARG A 35 -13.78 16.57 2.81
N ALA A 36 -13.67 15.31 3.24
CA ALA A 36 -13.41 14.98 4.64
C ALA A 36 -12.05 15.47 5.15
N PHE A 37 -11.11 15.73 4.24
CA PHE A 37 -9.76 16.22 4.54
C PHE A 37 -9.51 17.63 3.99
N ASP A 38 -10.56 18.37 3.61
CA ASP A 38 -10.47 19.74 3.07
C ASP A 38 -9.47 19.88 1.90
N GLY A 39 -9.40 18.84 1.06
CA GLY A 39 -8.48 18.77 -0.07
C GLY A 39 -7.02 18.47 0.27
N ASN A 40 -6.67 18.31 1.56
CA ASN A 40 -5.33 17.91 2.00
C ASN A 40 -5.12 16.41 1.83
N VAL A 41 -5.07 15.96 0.58
CA VAL A 41 -4.94 14.55 0.21
C VAL A 41 -3.80 14.35 -0.79
N TYR A 42 -3.19 13.18 -0.73
CA TYR A 42 -2.18 12.70 -1.67
C TYR A 42 -2.47 11.24 -2.03
N VAL A 43 -1.98 10.79 -3.18
CA VAL A 43 -2.09 9.39 -3.61
C VAL A 43 -0.77 8.69 -3.35
N SER A 44 -0.77 7.65 -2.51
CA SER A 44 0.35 6.72 -2.44
C SER A 44 0.43 5.96 -3.77
N PHE A 45 1.45 6.27 -4.56
CA PHE A 45 1.60 5.82 -5.93
C PHE A 45 2.78 4.88 -6.02
N SER A 46 2.55 3.60 -6.34
CA SER A 46 3.61 2.59 -6.44
C SER A 46 4.13 2.39 -7.86
N GLY A 47 3.50 3.01 -8.86
CA GLY A 47 3.72 2.70 -10.28
C GLY A 47 3.03 1.42 -10.75
N GLY A 48 2.37 0.68 -9.85
CA GLY A 48 1.57 -0.50 -10.21
C GLY A 48 0.18 -0.15 -10.71
N LYS A 49 -0.41 -1.05 -11.50
CA LYS A 49 -1.74 -0.90 -12.16
C LYS A 49 -2.81 -0.26 -11.27
N ASP A 50 -3.03 -0.80 -10.08
CA ASP A 50 -4.12 -0.35 -9.21
C ASP A 50 -3.91 1.09 -8.72
N SER A 51 -2.67 1.44 -8.35
CA SER A 51 -2.30 2.80 -7.96
C SER A 51 -2.35 3.78 -9.13
N THR A 52 -2.03 3.33 -10.34
CA THR A 52 -2.14 4.13 -11.58
C THR A 52 -3.59 4.44 -11.90
N VAL A 53 -4.48 3.44 -11.82
CA VAL A 53 -5.92 3.65 -12.04
C VAL A 53 -6.49 4.59 -10.98
N LEU A 54 -6.11 4.42 -9.71
CA LEU A 54 -6.53 5.33 -8.65
C LEU A 54 -6.07 6.76 -8.92
N LEU A 55 -4.79 6.96 -9.26
CA LEU A 55 -4.25 8.28 -9.56
C LEU A 55 -4.98 8.94 -10.74
N HIS A 56 -5.28 8.17 -11.79
CA HIS A 56 -6.07 8.64 -12.93
C HIS A 56 -7.47 9.11 -12.50
N LEU A 57 -8.20 8.31 -11.71
CA LEU A 57 -9.53 8.68 -11.21
C LEU A 57 -9.51 9.88 -10.25
N VAL A 58 -8.47 10.01 -9.43
CA VAL A 58 -8.33 11.17 -8.54
C VAL A 58 -8.06 12.43 -9.36
N ARG A 59 -7.13 12.37 -10.32
CA ARG A 59 -6.75 13.53 -11.14
C ARG A 59 -7.79 13.91 -12.19
N SER A 60 -8.68 13.01 -12.60
CA SER A 60 -9.83 13.37 -13.44
C SER A 60 -10.84 14.26 -12.70
N LEU A 61 -10.84 14.22 -11.36
CA LEU A 61 -11.69 15.05 -10.51
C LEU A 61 -10.94 16.26 -9.93
N PHE A 62 -9.67 16.06 -9.55
CA PHE A 62 -8.83 17.03 -8.86
C PHE A 62 -7.41 16.97 -9.45
N SER A 63 -7.16 17.72 -10.53
CA SER A 63 -5.96 17.60 -11.38
C SER A 63 -4.64 17.77 -10.63
N ASN A 64 -4.62 18.58 -9.57
CA ASN A 64 -3.40 19.00 -8.88
C ASN A 64 -3.06 18.13 -7.67
N VAL A 65 -3.80 17.05 -7.41
CA VAL A 65 -3.49 16.15 -6.30
C VAL A 65 -2.13 15.50 -6.52
N GLU A 66 -1.27 15.66 -5.52
CA GLU A 66 0.07 15.12 -5.46
C GLU A 66 0.05 13.59 -5.36
N ALA A 67 0.97 12.96 -6.09
CA ALA A 67 1.29 11.56 -5.91
C ALA A 67 2.59 11.42 -5.13
N VAL A 68 2.71 10.40 -4.29
CA VAL A 68 3.91 10.13 -3.50
C VAL A 68 4.41 8.73 -3.85
N PHE A 69 5.62 8.66 -4.41
CA PHE A 69 6.32 7.41 -4.72
C PHE A 69 7.44 7.19 -3.71
N VAL A 70 7.47 6.01 -3.09
CA VAL A 70 8.52 5.61 -2.16
C VAL A 70 9.51 4.72 -2.90
N ASP A 71 10.65 5.27 -3.25
CA ASP A 71 11.76 4.58 -3.92
C ASP A 71 12.60 3.84 -2.87
N THR A 72 12.29 2.56 -2.64
CA THR A 72 13.02 1.72 -1.68
C THR A 72 14.38 1.26 -2.19
N GLY A 73 14.64 1.43 -3.50
CA GLY A 73 15.82 0.92 -4.19
C GLY A 73 15.70 -0.56 -4.56
N LEU A 74 14.52 -1.17 -4.38
CA LEU A 74 14.20 -2.55 -4.75
C LEU A 74 13.28 -2.64 -5.96
N GLU A 75 12.75 -1.51 -6.43
CA GLU A 75 11.86 -1.44 -7.56
C GLU A 75 12.62 -1.71 -8.86
N PHE A 76 11.94 -2.41 -9.77
CA PHE A 76 12.45 -2.61 -11.13
C PHE A 76 12.71 -1.26 -11.82
N PRO A 77 13.81 -1.12 -12.58
CA PRO A 77 14.11 0.10 -13.33
C PRO A 77 12.93 0.60 -14.18
N GLU A 78 12.19 -0.31 -14.79
CA GLU A 78 11.02 -0.04 -15.63
C GLU A 78 9.90 0.67 -14.85
N ILE A 79 9.71 0.32 -13.57
CA ILE A 79 8.73 1.00 -12.71
C ILE A 79 9.20 2.42 -12.42
N ARG A 80 10.49 2.60 -12.15
CA ARG A 80 11.06 3.93 -11.88
C ARG A 80 10.96 4.82 -13.12
N ASP A 81 11.24 4.27 -14.29
CA ASP A 81 11.11 4.98 -15.56
C ASP A 81 9.66 5.33 -15.89
N PHE A 82 8.72 4.41 -15.63
CA PHE A 82 7.29 4.71 -15.71
C PHE A 82 6.88 5.84 -14.77
N VAL A 83 7.27 5.80 -13.49
CA VAL A 83 6.91 6.85 -12.51
C VAL A 83 7.47 8.21 -12.91
N LYS A 84 8.66 8.27 -13.52
CA LYS A 84 9.22 9.53 -14.05
C LYS A 84 8.38 10.16 -15.16
N THR A 85 7.58 9.38 -15.89
CA THR A 85 6.66 9.92 -16.92
C THR A 85 5.44 10.61 -16.33
N ILE A 86 5.20 10.47 -15.03
CA ILE A 86 4.02 11.00 -14.34
C ILE A 86 4.39 12.32 -13.64
N GLU A 87 3.65 13.38 -13.95
CA GLU A 87 3.87 14.70 -13.36
C GLU A 87 3.39 14.78 -11.90
N ASN A 88 3.90 15.78 -11.16
CA ASN A 88 3.50 16.08 -9.77
C ASN A 88 3.60 14.85 -8.85
N VAL A 89 4.76 14.19 -8.88
CA VAL A 89 5.11 13.05 -8.03
C VAL A 89 6.25 13.45 -7.10
N THR A 90 6.04 13.36 -5.79
CA THR A 90 7.10 13.47 -4.79
C THR A 90 7.76 12.12 -4.55
N TRP A 91 9.09 12.11 -4.67
CA TRP A 91 9.91 10.92 -4.49
C TRP A 91 10.49 10.90 -3.08
N LEU A 92 10.05 9.94 -2.29
CA LEU A 92 10.59 9.69 -0.95
C LEU A 92 11.58 8.54 -1.02
N LYS A 93 12.68 8.67 -0.28
CA LYS A 93 13.69 7.62 -0.12
C LYS A 93 13.80 7.23 1.35
N PRO A 94 14.00 5.94 1.67
CA PRO A 94 14.20 5.51 3.04
C PRO A 94 15.49 6.12 3.61
N LYS A 95 15.49 6.42 4.91
CA LYS A 95 16.69 6.92 5.62
C LYS A 95 17.84 5.92 5.65
N MET A 96 17.52 4.63 5.55
CA MET A 96 18.47 3.52 5.56
C MET A 96 18.37 2.79 4.22
N PRO A 97 19.45 2.69 3.43
CA PRO A 97 19.45 1.93 2.18
C PRO A 97 19.28 0.43 2.47
N PHE A 98 18.70 -0.31 1.51
CA PHE A 98 18.40 -1.73 1.70
C PHE A 98 19.63 -2.58 2.05
N THR A 99 20.80 -2.23 1.54
CA THR A 99 22.07 -2.90 1.87
C THR A 99 22.44 -2.77 3.35
N GLU A 100 22.14 -1.64 3.99
CA GLU A 100 22.32 -1.46 5.44
C GLU A 100 21.25 -2.20 6.23
N VAL A 101 20.02 -2.26 5.73
CA VAL A 101 18.95 -3.06 6.33
C VAL A 101 19.38 -4.53 6.43
N ILE A 102 19.92 -5.10 5.36
CA ILE A 102 20.43 -6.48 5.35
C ILE A 102 21.56 -6.66 6.37
N LYS A 103 22.53 -5.73 6.43
CA LYS A 103 23.64 -5.82 7.39
C LYS A 103 23.17 -5.77 8.84
N LYS A 104 22.14 -4.97 9.13
CA LYS A 104 21.63 -4.77 10.49
C LYS A 104 20.65 -5.86 10.94
N TYR A 105 19.75 -6.29 10.06
CA TYR A 105 18.62 -7.16 10.41
C TYR A 105 18.71 -8.56 9.77
N GLY A 106 19.63 -8.76 8.83
CA GLY A 106 19.72 -9.99 8.03
C GLY A 106 18.82 -9.94 6.80
N TYR A 107 18.89 -11.01 5.99
CA TYR A 107 18.02 -11.16 4.81
C TYR A 107 16.58 -11.46 5.24
N PRO A 108 15.58 -10.87 4.56
CA PRO A 108 14.17 -11.23 4.76
C PRO A 108 13.88 -12.56 4.05
N VAL A 109 14.38 -13.66 4.60
CA VAL A 109 14.18 -15.01 4.04
C VAL A 109 12.83 -15.60 4.44
N ILE A 110 12.25 -16.39 3.54
CA ILE A 110 11.02 -17.19 3.67
C ILE A 110 9.72 -16.39 3.58
N SER A 111 9.29 -15.71 4.64
CA SER A 111 8.02 -14.96 4.62
C SER A 111 7.96 -13.89 5.71
N LYS A 112 7.03 -12.95 5.55
CA LYS A 112 6.76 -11.94 6.59
C LYS A 112 6.27 -12.59 7.89
N ASP A 113 5.50 -13.67 7.80
CA ASP A 113 4.97 -14.38 8.96
C ASP A 113 6.08 -15.07 9.75
N VAL A 114 7.04 -15.66 9.04
CA VAL A 114 8.26 -16.26 9.62
C VAL A 114 9.12 -15.20 10.27
N ALA A 115 9.41 -14.11 9.54
CA ALA A 115 10.19 -13.00 10.06
C ALA A 115 9.54 -12.38 11.32
N HIS A 116 8.23 -12.22 11.33
CA HIS A 116 7.46 -11.74 12.47
C HIS A 116 7.54 -12.72 13.65
N SER A 117 7.32 -14.00 13.40
CA SER A 117 7.39 -15.04 14.45
C SER A 117 8.77 -15.14 15.09
N ILE A 118 9.85 -15.08 14.28
CA ILE A 118 11.23 -15.03 14.78
C ILE A 118 11.47 -13.77 15.60
N HIS A 119 10.96 -12.62 15.14
CA HIS A 119 11.08 -11.36 15.88
C HIS A 119 10.39 -11.44 17.24
N GLU A 120 9.14 -11.92 17.30
CA GLU A 120 8.41 -12.10 18.55
C GLU A 120 9.12 -13.06 19.50
N ALA A 121 9.57 -14.22 19.01
CA ALA A 121 10.29 -15.20 19.82
C ALA A 121 11.57 -14.60 20.46
N ARG A 122 12.29 -13.73 19.74
CA ARG A 122 13.53 -13.08 20.22
C ARG A 122 13.29 -11.96 21.24
N HIS A 123 12.16 -11.26 21.18
CA HIS A 123 11.93 -10.04 21.97
C HIS A 123 10.83 -10.20 23.02
N THR A 124 10.12 -11.32 23.05
CA THR A 124 9.05 -11.56 24.00
C THR A 124 9.56 -11.88 25.40
N ASN A 125 8.82 -11.38 26.41
CA ASN A 125 8.96 -11.79 27.81
C ASN A 125 7.98 -12.91 28.20
N SER A 126 7.13 -13.35 27.26
CA SER A 126 6.19 -14.44 27.47
C SER A 126 6.89 -15.79 27.33
N GLU A 127 6.85 -16.60 28.39
CA GLU A 127 7.45 -17.94 28.41
C GLU A 127 6.78 -18.89 27.41
N TYR A 128 5.47 -18.71 27.17
CA TYR A 128 4.71 -19.46 26.17
C TYR A 128 5.25 -19.21 24.76
N LEU A 129 5.47 -17.94 24.39
CA LEU A 129 5.96 -17.58 23.04
C LEU A 129 7.42 -17.98 22.83
N ARG A 130 8.22 -18.10 23.88
CA ARG A 130 9.60 -18.65 23.80
C ARG A 130 9.63 -20.17 23.58
N LYS A 131 8.66 -20.89 24.16
CA LYS A 131 8.56 -22.36 24.07
C LYS A 131 7.71 -22.83 22.90
N LYS A 132 7.01 -21.93 22.21
CA LYS A 132 6.22 -22.25 21.03
C LYS A 132 7.12 -22.82 19.94
N ASP A 133 6.72 -23.96 19.40
CA ASP A 133 7.44 -24.59 18.30
C ASP A 133 7.18 -23.81 17.00
N TYR A 134 8.25 -23.27 16.42
CA TYR A 134 8.21 -22.52 15.15
C TYR A 134 8.73 -23.36 13.98
N THR A 135 9.06 -24.65 14.17
CA THR A 135 9.55 -25.53 13.10
C THR A 135 8.55 -25.69 11.94
N ALA A 136 7.25 -25.54 12.20
CA ALA A 136 6.21 -25.56 11.18
C ALA A 136 6.18 -24.32 10.27
N LEU A 137 7.01 -23.29 10.53
CA LEU A 137 7.07 -22.06 9.73
C LEU A 137 8.26 -22.03 8.76
N LEU A 138 9.25 -22.91 8.92
CA LEU A 138 10.42 -23.02 8.03
C LEU A 138 10.16 -24.02 6.90
#